data_AF-A0A0D2KTG7-F1
#
_entry.id   AF-A0A0D2KTG7-F1
#
_cell.length_a   1.000
_cell.length_b   1.000
_cell.length_c   1.000
_cell.angle_alpha   90.00
_cell.angle_beta   90.00
_cell.angle_gamma   90.00
#
_symmetry.space_group_name_H-M   'P 1'
#
loop_
_entity.id
_entity.type
_entity.pdbx_description
1 polymer ?
#
loop_
_entity_poly.entity_id
_entity_poly.type
_entity_poly.pdbx_seq_one_letter_code
_entity_poly.pdbx_strand_id
1 'polypeptide(L)'
;MIMIMSPYEKSSIKDDTDNIKIEERQLGVWTLRTEVPSNVFQDPRKLWIEFEKAVPFCLRLLVDIYNVAPYHLIIYLVCKLAEGLEEILILGFSDKLLRAIEIGLVERKPNVSTVVTSILSQLACSFFFVLLKWYSNTCHGILRAKVSSYFQLKLMKSNLHLDLAASQEAASRSEISAGEAYRSLERIVDLITDVLRSGGQLAFIAHASRSTGGPWFVIISLAHPILSTYLAPSLWDKVCFGYVGNPTYQRIQSLEKFADGTLRQDIISGGLAGWIISEYRSGHRNLGNLNTEHPSQQLYNGRPLVTRMLLEATEFAPMTHRSSVRSMLL
;
A
#
# COMPACT_ATOMS: atom_id res chain seq x y z
N MET A 1 -9.14 -6.59 1.25
CA MET A 1 -10.13 -7.10 2.24
C MET A 1 -10.85 -8.24 1.56
N ILE A 2 -10.51 -9.49 1.88
CA ILE A 2 -11.08 -10.68 1.22
C ILE A 2 -12.24 -11.18 2.09
N MET A 3 -13.43 -11.22 1.51
CA MET A 3 -14.67 -11.65 2.16
C MET A 3 -14.67 -13.17 2.31
N ILE A 4 -14.76 -13.68 3.54
CA ILE A 4 -14.94 -15.11 3.81
C ILE A 4 -16.45 -15.39 3.77
N MET A 5 -16.98 -15.76 2.60
CA MET A 5 -18.35 -16.28 2.50
C MET A 5 -18.39 -17.78 2.80
N SER A 6 -19.42 -18.18 3.55
CA SER A 6 -19.77 -19.58 3.83
C SER A 6 -20.16 -20.31 2.53
N PRO A 7 -19.78 -21.59 2.31
CA PRO A 7 -19.83 -22.26 1.00
C PRO A 7 -21.22 -22.76 0.57
N TYR A 8 -22.32 -22.15 1.02
CA TYR A 8 -23.67 -22.64 0.72
C TYR A 8 -24.60 -21.55 0.20
N GLU A 9 -24.34 -21.03 -1.00
CA GLU A 9 -25.43 -20.55 -1.87
C GLU A 9 -25.00 -20.56 -3.33
N LYS A 10 -25.38 -21.61 -4.06
CA LYS A 10 -25.20 -21.71 -5.50
C LYS A 10 -26.37 -20.98 -6.17
N SER A 11 -26.43 -19.66 -6.06
CA SER A 11 -27.44 -18.86 -6.78
C SER A 11 -27.09 -18.85 -8.26
N SER A 12 -27.96 -19.43 -9.08
CA SER A 12 -27.89 -19.43 -10.53
C SER A 12 -28.13 -18.01 -11.07
N ILE A 13 -27.08 -17.20 -11.15
CA ILE A 13 -27.05 -16.02 -12.00
C ILE A 13 -26.68 -16.51 -13.40
N LYS A 14 -27.69 -16.60 -14.29
CA LYS A 14 -27.51 -16.87 -15.71
C LYS A 14 -27.41 -15.55 -16.48
N ASP A 15 -26.54 -15.57 -17.50
CA ASP A 15 -26.44 -14.64 -18.65
C ASP A 15 -25.94 -13.21 -18.40
N ASP A 16 -24.60 -13.04 -18.37
CA ASP A 16 -23.85 -12.18 -19.33
C ASP A 16 -22.31 -12.34 -19.18
N THR A 17 -21.82 -13.55 -18.82
CA THR A 17 -20.40 -13.78 -18.42
C THR A 17 -19.70 -14.86 -19.26
N ASP A 18 -20.07 -15.02 -20.53
CA ASP A 18 -19.58 -16.11 -21.39
C ASP A 18 -18.11 -15.99 -21.82
N ASN A 19 -17.36 -14.99 -21.34
CA ASN A 19 -15.94 -14.81 -21.66
C ASN A 19 -15.01 -14.61 -20.44
N ILE A 20 -15.52 -14.75 -19.21
CA ILE A 20 -14.67 -14.61 -18.01
C ILE A 20 -14.06 -15.97 -17.69
N LYS A 21 -12.79 -16.16 -18.09
CA LYS A 21 -12.01 -17.33 -17.68
C LYS A 21 -11.61 -17.17 -16.21
N ILE A 22 -12.24 -17.94 -15.35
CA ILE A 22 -11.86 -18.03 -13.93
C ILE A 22 -10.73 -19.06 -13.82
N GLU A 23 -9.57 -18.64 -13.34
CA GLU A 23 -8.47 -19.54 -13.01
C GLU A 23 -8.53 -19.85 -11.51
N GLU A 24 -8.55 -21.14 -11.20
CA GLU A 24 -8.49 -21.65 -9.84
C GLU A 24 -7.06 -22.08 -9.54
N ARG A 25 -6.44 -21.43 -8.56
CA ARG A 25 -5.07 -21.71 -8.13
C ARG A 25 -5.07 -22.15 -6.68
N GLN A 26 -4.60 -23.37 -6.43
CA GLN A 26 -4.43 -23.89 -5.07
C GLN A 26 -3.10 -23.42 -4.49
N LEU A 27 -3.14 -22.74 -3.34
CA LEU A 27 -1.98 -22.28 -2.55
C LEU A 27 -2.08 -22.87 -1.14
N GLY A 28 -1.47 -24.04 -0.94
CA GLY A 28 -1.56 -24.76 0.32
C GLY A 28 -2.99 -25.13 0.68
N VAL A 29 -3.48 -24.63 1.82
CA VAL A 29 -4.88 -24.83 2.27
C VAL A 29 -5.90 -23.90 1.60
N TRP A 30 -5.41 -22.86 0.92
CA TRP A 30 -6.22 -21.84 0.28
C TRP A 30 -6.45 -22.18 -1.19
N THR A 31 -7.67 -22.00 -1.65
CA THR A 31 -8.02 -22.04 -3.06
C THR A 31 -8.38 -20.63 -3.49
N LEU A 32 -7.56 -20.05 -4.37
CA LEU A 32 -7.81 -18.74 -4.95
C LEU A 32 -8.55 -18.93 -6.26
N ARG A 33 -9.72 -18.30 -6.37
CA ARG A 33 -10.38 -18.06 -7.64
C ARG A 33 -10.08 -16.64 -8.05
N THR A 34 -9.30 -16.51 -9.12
CA THR A 34 -9.00 -15.23 -9.74
C THR A 34 -9.60 -15.23 -11.12
N GLU A 35 -10.32 -14.18 -11.45
CA GLU A 35 -10.62 -13.88 -12.85
C GLU A 35 -9.29 -13.67 -13.55
N VAL A 36 -9.03 -14.41 -14.63
CA VAL A 36 -7.87 -14.16 -15.48
C VAL A 36 -8.17 -12.86 -16.19
N PRO A 37 -7.51 -11.74 -15.85
CA PRO A 37 -7.74 -10.54 -16.62
C PRO A 37 -7.17 -10.79 -18.02
N SER A 38 -7.90 -10.36 -19.04
CA SER A 38 -7.23 -9.87 -20.24
C SER A 38 -6.20 -8.84 -19.76
N ASN A 39 -4.92 -9.09 -20.06
CA ASN A 39 -3.76 -8.35 -19.54
C ASN A 39 -4.08 -6.88 -19.26
N VAL A 40 -4.19 -6.49 -17.98
CA VAL A 40 -4.59 -5.13 -17.55
C VAL A 40 -3.66 -4.06 -18.14
N PHE A 41 -2.40 -4.42 -18.43
CA PHE A 41 -1.41 -3.55 -19.05
C PHE A 41 -1.34 -3.60 -20.59
N GLN A 42 -2.15 -4.41 -21.27
CA GLN A 42 -2.33 -4.22 -22.72
C GLN A 42 -3.09 -2.92 -23.01
N ASP A 43 -3.86 -2.41 -22.04
CA ASP A 43 -4.68 -1.22 -22.24
C ASP A 43 -4.52 -0.21 -21.08
N PRO A 44 -3.49 0.67 -21.11
CA PRO A 44 -3.29 1.71 -20.09
C PRO A 44 -4.52 2.64 -19.95
N ARG A 45 -5.38 2.69 -20.97
CA ARG A 45 -6.67 3.38 -20.91
C ARG A 45 -7.58 2.78 -19.84
N LYS A 46 -7.56 1.47 -19.62
CA LYS A 46 -8.40 0.80 -18.62
C LYS A 46 -8.02 1.23 -17.20
N LEU A 47 -6.72 1.27 -16.90
CA LEU A 47 -6.21 1.77 -15.61
C LEU A 47 -6.63 3.22 -15.37
N TRP A 48 -6.56 4.06 -16.41
CA TRP A 48 -7.01 5.44 -16.32
C TRP A 48 -8.52 5.54 -16.04
N ILE A 49 -9.34 4.71 -16.69
CA ILE A 49 -10.79 4.66 -16.47
C ILE A 49 -11.11 4.19 -15.05
N GLU A 50 -10.42 3.18 -14.53
CA GLU A 50 -10.62 2.70 -13.16
C GLU A 50 -10.20 3.73 -12.12
N PHE A 51 -9.07 4.41 -12.36
CA PHE A 51 -8.64 5.54 -11.54
C PHE A 51 -9.69 6.66 -11.57
N GLU A 52 -10.14 7.08 -12.76
CA GLU A 52 -11.18 8.09 -12.95
C GLU A 52 -12.47 7.73 -12.20
N LYS A 53 -12.85 6.44 -12.18
CA LYS A 53 -13.99 5.93 -11.40
C LYS A 53 -13.76 5.99 -9.89
N ALA A 54 -12.53 5.82 -9.41
CA ALA A 54 -12.19 5.87 -7.98
C ALA A 54 -12.11 7.31 -7.43
N VAL A 55 -11.67 8.27 -8.26
CA VAL A 55 -11.55 9.69 -7.90
C VAL A 55 -12.80 10.27 -7.23
N PRO A 56 -14.04 10.12 -7.74
CA PRO A 56 -15.23 10.71 -7.11
C PRO A 56 -15.48 10.16 -5.71
N PHE A 57 -15.15 8.89 -5.44
CA PHE A 57 -15.28 8.30 -4.10
C PHE A 57 -14.26 8.92 -3.14
N CYS A 58 -13.01 9.09 -3.58
CA CYS A 58 -11.97 9.75 -2.81
C CYS A 58 -12.32 11.21 -2.51
N LEU A 59 -12.80 11.96 -3.52
CA LEU A 59 -13.23 13.35 -3.35
C LEU A 59 -14.42 13.45 -2.40
N ARG A 60 -15.39 12.55 -2.51
CA ARG A 60 -16.53 12.52 -1.58
C ARG A 60 -16.08 12.25 -0.15
N LEU A 61 -15.14 11.32 0.06
CA LEU A 61 -14.56 11.06 1.38
C LEU A 61 -13.82 12.28 1.92
N LEU A 62 -13.02 12.95 1.09
CA LEU A 62 -12.31 14.18 1.46
C LEU A 62 -13.27 15.31 1.81
N VAL A 63 -14.34 15.51 1.05
CA VAL A 63 -15.37 16.51 1.33
C VAL A 63 -16.09 16.21 2.64
N ASP A 64 -16.47 14.94 2.88
CA ASP A 64 -17.10 14.51 4.12
C ASP A 64 -16.19 14.81 5.34
N ILE A 65 -14.88 14.59 5.21
CA ILE A 65 -13.91 14.86 6.27
C ILE A 65 -13.61 16.36 6.42
N TYR A 66 -13.57 17.08 5.29
CA TYR A 66 -13.39 18.53 5.26
C TYR A 66 -14.50 19.24 6.05
N ASN A 67 -15.75 18.78 5.91
CA ASN A 67 -16.88 19.32 6.65
C ASN A 67 -16.76 19.12 8.18
N VAL A 68 -15.99 18.13 8.64
CA VAL A 68 -15.80 17.84 10.07
C VAL A 68 -14.68 18.68 10.68
N ALA A 69 -13.54 18.79 9.99
CA ALA A 69 -12.35 19.44 10.54
C ALA A 69 -11.49 20.10 9.44
N PRO A 70 -11.97 21.19 8.81
CA PRO A 70 -11.36 21.75 7.61
C PRO A 70 -9.93 22.24 7.87
N TYR A 71 -9.72 22.98 8.96
CA TYR A 71 -8.41 23.54 9.32
C TYR A 71 -7.35 22.44 9.55
N HIS A 72 -7.71 21.37 10.25
CA HIS A 72 -6.77 20.30 10.57
C HIS A 72 -6.45 19.45 9.33
N LEU A 73 -7.44 19.24 8.46
CA LEU A 73 -7.24 18.56 7.18
C LEU A 73 -6.31 19.35 6.27
N ILE A 74 -6.57 20.66 6.07
CA ILE A 74 -5.74 21.50 5.19
C ILE A 74 -4.28 21.48 5.66
N ILE A 75 -4.07 21.71 6.96
CA ILE A 75 -2.72 21.68 7.53
C ILE A 75 -2.04 20.34 7.33
N TYR A 76 -2.76 19.25 7.62
CA TYR A 76 -2.25 17.89 7.44
C TYR A 76 -1.84 17.63 5.98
N LEU A 77 -2.70 18.00 5.02
CA LEU A 77 -2.41 17.86 3.59
C LEU A 77 -1.21 18.70 3.16
N VAL A 78 -1.12 19.96 3.60
CA VAL A 78 0.03 20.82 3.31
C VAL A 78 1.32 20.24 3.88
N CYS A 79 1.30 19.74 5.12
CA CYS A 79 2.49 19.13 5.72
C CYS A 79 2.92 17.86 4.97
N LYS A 80 1.97 17.00 4.59
CA LYS A 80 2.24 15.78 3.82
C LYS A 80 2.77 16.08 2.42
N LEU A 81 2.19 17.05 1.72
CA LEU A 81 2.71 17.50 0.44
C LEU A 81 4.12 18.10 0.57
N ALA A 82 4.38 18.87 1.63
CA ALA A 82 5.69 19.41 1.91
C ALA A 82 6.73 18.30 2.17
N GLU A 83 6.37 17.23 2.89
CA GLU A 83 7.20 16.04 3.08
C GLU A 83 7.57 15.38 1.73
N GLY A 84 6.64 15.32 0.78
CA GLY A 84 6.92 14.85 -0.58
C GLY A 84 7.89 15.75 -1.36
N LEU A 85 7.92 17.07 -1.07
CA LEU A 85 8.82 18.04 -1.71
C LEU A 85 10.20 18.12 -1.06
N GLU A 86 10.33 17.72 0.20
CA GLU A 86 11.58 17.76 0.98
C GLU A 86 12.74 17.15 0.20
N GLU A 87 12.54 15.97 -0.36
CA GLU A 87 13.59 15.25 -1.07
C GLU A 87 14.04 15.95 -2.35
N ILE A 88 13.10 16.52 -3.09
CA ILE A 88 13.38 17.24 -4.33
C ILE A 88 14.21 18.49 -4.01
N LEU A 89 13.86 19.19 -2.93
CA LEU A 89 14.58 20.38 -2.49
C LEU A 89 15.98 20.02 -1.99
N ILE A 90 16.12 19.00 -1.14
CA ILE A 90 17.42 18.52 -0.65
C ILE A 90 18.33 18.13 -1.82
N LEU A 91 17.78 17.43 -2.81
CA LEU A 91 18.51 17.04 -4.01
C LEU A 91 18.93 18.25 -4.84
N GLY A 92 18.05 19.24 -4.99
CA GLY A 92 18.35 20.50 -5.66
C GLY A 92 19.40 21.36 -4.95
N PHE A 93 19.38 21.43 -3.62
CA PHE A 93 20.42 22.09 -2.84
C PHE A 93 21.76 21.35 -2.96
N SER A 94 21.74 20.02 -2.98
CA SER A 94 22.95 19.20 -3.16
C SER A 94 23.60 19.44 -4.53
N ASP A 95 22.82 19.56 -5.61
CA ASP A 95 23.34 19.90 -6.95
C ASP A 95 23.93 21.31 -6.99
N LYS A 96 23.26 22.30 -6.41
CA LYS A 96 23.79 23.67 -6.30
C LYS A 96 25.10 23.72 -5.52
N LEU A 97 25.20 22.97 -4.41
CA LEU A 97 26.40 22.89 -3.60
C LEU A 97 27.56 22.25 -4.39
N LEU A 98 27.31 21.15 -5.10
CA LEU A 98 28.31 20.49 -5.94
C LEU A 98 28.80 21.42 -7.05
N ARG A 99 27.90 22.11 -7.76
CA ARG A 99 28.26 23.09 -8.80
C ARG A 99 29.07 24.27 -8.24
N ALA A 100 28.71 24.76 -7.05
CA ALA A 100 29.45 25.84 -6.40
C ALA A 100 30.90 25.41 -6.05
N ILE A 101 31.08 24.17 -5.58
CA ILE A 101 32.40 23.60 -5.30
C ILE A 101 33.18 23.39 -6.60
N GLU A 102 32.54 22.88 -7.65
CA GLU A 102 33.15 22.67 -8.96
C GLU A 102 33.67 23.97 -9.57
N ILE A 103 32.85 25.02 -9.61
CA ILE A 103 33.25 26.34 -10.11
C ILE A 103 34.41 26.89 -9.27
N GLY A 104 34.32 26.78 -7.94
CA GLY A 104 35.39 27.23 -7.04
C GLY A 104 36.72 26.50 -7.27
N LEU A 105 36.67 25.21 -7.61
CA LEU A 105 37.85 24.39 -7.92
C LEU A 105 38.45 24.73 -9.29
N VAL A 106 37.61 24.93 -10.31
CA VAL A 106 38.03 25.27 -11.68
C VAL A 106 38.65 26.67 -11.74
N GLU A 107 38.04 27.65 -11.09
CA GLU A 107 38.50 29.04 -11.11
C GLU A 107 39.67 29.32 -10.15
N ARG A 108 40.02 28.36 -9.28
CA ARG A 108 41.01 28.49 -8.19
C ARG A 108 40.78 29.68 -7.25
N LYS A 109 39.58 30.27 -7.26
CA LYS A 109 39.17 31.37 -6.39
C LYS A 109 37.91 30.93 -5.63
N PRO A 110 38.05 30.39 -4.41
CA PRO A 110 36.89 29.91 -3.66
C PRO A 110 36.00 31.10 -3.27
N ASN A 111 34.80 31.16 -3.83
CA ASN A 111 33.78 32.11 -3.39
C ASN A 111 33.12 31.59 -2.11
N VAL A 112 33.79 31.84 -0.98
CA VAL A 112 33.37 31.37 0.35
C VAL A 112 31.95 31.82 0.68
N SER A 113 31.56 33.03 0.26
CA SER A 113 30.23 33.57 0.53
C SER A 113 29.12 32.71 -0.07
N THR A 114 29.28 32.27 -1.32
CA THR A 114 28.26 31.44 -2.01
C THR A 114 28.14 30.05 -1.40
N VAL A 115 29.27 29.47 -0.98
CA VAL A 115 29.28 28.15 -0.32
C VAL A 115 28.59 28.23 1.04
N VAL A 116 28.92 29.24 1.85
CA VAL A 116 28.32 29.43 3.18
C VAL A 116 26.81 29.69 3.09
N THR A 117 26.35 30.54 2.17
CA THR A 117 24.91 30.79 1.99
C THR A 117 24.16 29.55 1.52
N SER A 118 24.78 28.72 0.66
CA SER A 118 24.18 27.46 0.23
C SER A 118 24.01 26.48 1.40
N ILE A 119 25.06 26.29 2.21
CA ILE A 119 25.00 25.42 3.39
C ILE A 119 23.97 25.93 4.41
N LEU A 120 23.94 27.24 4.66
CA LEU A 120 22.99 27.84 5.60
C LEU A 120 21.54 27.66 5.11
N SER A 121 21.30 27.83 3.80
CA SER A 121 19.98 27.60 3.21
C SER A 121 19.52 26.14 3.33
N GLN A 122 20.44 25.18 3.16
CA GLN A 122 20.16 23.76 3.31
C GLN A 122 19.82 23.40 4.76
N LEU A 123 20.57 23.93 5.73
CA LEU A 123 20.30 23.73 7.15
C LEU A 123 18.96 24.34 7.58
N ALA A 124 18.67 25.58 7.15
CA ALA A 124 17.39 26.23 7.43
C ALA A 124 16.21 25.45 6.83
N CYS A 125 16.37 24.93 5.61
CA CYS A 125 15.37 24.12 4.94
C CYS A 125 15.13 22.79 5.67
N SER A 126 16.19 22.09 6.06
CA SER A 126 16.07 20.84 6.85
C SER A 126 15.39 21.07 8.20
N PHE A 127 15.75 22.15 8.91
CA PHE A 127 15.11 22.51 10.16
C PHE A 127 13.61 22.79 9.99
N PHE A 128 13.24 23.50 8.92
CA PHE A 128 11.84 23.75 8.58
C PHE A 128 11.05 22.45 8.34
N PHE A 129 11.63 21.47 7.64
CA PHE A 129 10.98 20.17 7.43
C PHE A 129 10.84 19.34 8.71
N VAL A 130 11.83 19.39 9.60
CA VAL A 130 11.72 18.77 10.94
C VAL A 130 10.54 19.36 11.72
N LEU A 131 10.37 20.69 11.69
CA LEU A 131 9.22 21.36 12.31
C LEU A 131 7.90 20.95 11.67
N LEU A 132 7.83 20.93 10.34
CA LEU A 132 6.63 20.47 9.61
C LEU A 132 6.28 19.02 9.95
N LYS A 133 7.26 18.13 10.04
CA LYS A 133 7.05 16.73 10.41
C LYS A 133 6.53 16.58 11.83
N TRP A 134 7.12 17.32 12.78
CA TRP A 134 6.64 17.36 14.15
C TRP A 134 5.19 17.87 14.23
N TYR A 135 4.87 18.91 13.46
CA TYR A 135 3.52 19.47 13.41
C TYR A 135 2.52 18.52 12.74
N SER A 136 2.91 17.86 11.64
CA SER A 136 2.14 16.83 10.94
C SER A 136 1.74 15.69 11.88
N ASN A 137 2.69 15.18 12.68
CA ASN A 137 2.43 14.12 13.65
C ASN A 137 1.41 14.54 14.72
N THR A 138 1.49 15.79 15.18
CA THR A 138 0.54 16.36 16.14
C THR A 138 -0.85 16.49 15.53
N CYS A 139 -0.95 17.01 14.30
CA CYS A 139 -2.21 17.14 13.57
C CYS A 139 -2.83 15.78 13.24
N HIS A 140 -2.02 14.78 12.91
CA HIS A 140 -2.47 13.42 12.61
C HIS A 140 -3.27 12.83 13.78
N GLY A 141 -2.76 12.94 15.01
CA GLY A 141 -3.47 12.45 16.21
C GLY A 141 -4.84 13.10 16.43
N ILE A 142 -4.90 14.44 16.27
CA ILE A 142 -6.15 15.20 16.45
C ILE A 142 -7.14 14.89 15.32
N LEU A 143 -6.67 14.84 14.08
CA LEU A 143 -7.50 14.55 12.90
C LEU A 143 -8.08 13.14 13.00
N ARG A 144 -7.27 12.15 13.37
CA ARG A 144 -7.70 10.76 13.57
C ARG A 144 -8.82 10.66 14.59
N ALA A 145 -8.68 11.31 15.75
CA ALA A 145 -9.68 11.29 16.81
C ALA A 145 -11.01 11.93 16.39
N LYS A 146 -10.96 13.07 15.69
CA LYS A 146 -12.18 13.75 15.20
C LYS A 146 -12.89 12.96 14.11
N VAL A 147 -12.13 12.43 13.16
CA VAL A 147 -12.67 11.66 12.03
C VAL A 147 -13.25 10.33 12.51
N SER A 148 -12.55 9.61 13.40
CA SER A 148 -13.06 8.35 13.96
C SER A 148 -14.36 8.57 14.73
N SER A 149 -14.43 9.59 15.59
CA SER A 149 -15.64 9.94 16.34
C SER A 149 -16.82 10.29 15.43
N TYR A 150 -16.57 11.07 14.37
CA TYR A 150 -17.60 11.42 13.39
C TYR A 150 -18.14 10.19 12.64
N PHE A 151 -17.26 9.31 12.15
CA PHE A 151 -17.68 8.09 11.46
C PHE A 151 -18.38 7.10 12.41
N GLN A 152 -17.93 6.99 13.66
CA GLN A 152 -18.62 6.19 14.67
C GLN A 152 -20.04 6.70 14.91
N LEU A 153 -20.22 8.01 15.05
CA LEU A 153 -21.56 8.59 15.22
C LEU A 153 -22.45 8.36 13.99
N LYS A 154 -21.89 8.49 12.78
CA LYS A 154 -22.62 8.25 11.52
C LYS A 154 -23.03 6.79 11.38
N LEU A 155 -22.15 5.85 11.72
CA LEU A 155 -22.44 4.41 11.74
C LEU A 155 -23.47 4.05 12.82
N MET A 156 -23.38 4.65 14.00
CA MET A 156 -24.36 4.44 15.07
C MET A 156 -25.74 4.91 14.63
N LYS A 157 -25.85 6.10 14.04
CA LYS A 157 -27.11 6.62 13.49
C LYS A 157 -27.67 5.73 12.39
N SER A 158 -26.83 5.25 11.46
CA SER A 158 -27.31 4.33 10.42
C SER A 158 -27.80 3.01 10.99
N ASN A 159 -27.10 2.47 12.00
CA ASN A 159 -27.50 1.22 12.65
C ASN A 159 -28.82 1.35 13.42
N LEU A 160 -29.08 2.53 14.01
CA LEU A 160 -30.36 2.84 14.66
C LEU A 160 -31.55 2.96 13.68
N HIS A 161 -31.27 3.27 12.41
CA HIS A 161 -32.28 3.39 11.36
C HIS A 161 -32.44 2.13 10.50
N LEU A 162 -31.56 1.13 10.66
CA LEU A 162 -31.65 -0.15 9.96
C LEU A 162 -32.58 -1.10 10.71
N ASP A 163 -33.63 -1.57 10.03
CA ASP A 163 -34.54 -2.59 10.59
C ASP A 163 -33.78 -3.86 10.98
N LEU A 164 -34.28 -4.56 12.01
CA LEU A 164 -33.62 -5.71 12.63
C LEU A 164 -33.20 -6.79 11.61
N ALA A 165 -34.03 -7.04 10.59
CA ALA A 165 -33.74 -8.00 9.52
C ALA A 165 -32.58 -7.55 8.61
N ALA A 166 -32.50 -6.25 8.27
CA ALA A 166 -31.40 -5.70 7.49
C ALA A 166 -30.10 -5.62 8.30
N SER A 167 -30.19 -5.45 9.63
CA SER A 167 -29.02 -5.44 10.51
C SER A 167 -28.29 -6.78 10.56
N GLN A 168 -29.03 -7.89 10.43
CA GLN A 168 -28.47 -9.24 10.48
C GLN A 168 -27.75 -9.61 9.17
N GLU A 169 -28.25 -9.11 8.04
CA GLU A 169 -27.57 -9.23 6.75
C GLU A 169 -26.40 -8.24 6.61
N ALA A 170 -26.51 -7.03 7.15
CA ALA A 170 -25.42 -6.05 7.18
C ALA A 170 -24.27 -6.48 8.11
N ALA A 171 -24.56 -7.11 9.25
CA ALA A 171 -23.53 -7.68 10.13
C ALA A 171 -22.71 -8.79 9.45
N SER A 172 -23.28 -9.48 8.45
CA SER A 172 -22.57 -10.46 7.63
C SER A 172 -21.71 -9.83 6.53
N ARG A 173 -22.05 -8.61 6.09
CA ARG A 173 -21.38 -7.89 5.00
C ARG A 173 -20.48 -6.79 5.55
N SER A 174 -19.32 -7.19 6.07
CA SER A 174 -18.19 -6.29 6.32
C SER A 174 -18.54 -5.13 7.28
N GLU A 175 -18.28 -5.33 8.57
CA GLU A 175 -18.29 -4.26 9.56
C GLU A 175 -17.21 -3.21 9.20
N ILE A 176 -17.56 -2.22 8.38
CA ILE A 176 -16.69 -1.12 7.99
C ILE A 176 -16.49 -0.27 9.24
N SER A 177 -15.46 -0.58 10.00
CA SER A 177 -15.08 0.18 11.18
C SER A 177 -14.66 1.59 10.77
N ALA A 178 -15.03 2.60 11.58
CA ALA A 178 -14.59 3.98 11.43
C ALA A 178 -13.06 4.12 11.32
N GLY A 179 -12.31 3.20 11.93
CA GLY A 179 -10.86 3.14 11.82
C GLY A 179 -10.39 2.79 10.40
N GLU A 180 -11.11 1.94 9.67
CA GLU A 180 -10.72 1.54 8.30
C GLU A 180 -10.96 2.66 7.29
N ALA A 181 -12.02 3.47 7.49
CA ALA A 181 -12.26 4.66 6.67
C ALA A 181 -11.11 5.68 6.81
N TYR A 182 -10.64 5.93 8.03
CA TYR A 182 -9.49 6.82 8.26
C TYR A 182 -8.19 6.25 7.67
N ARG A 183 -7.93 4.95 7.83
CA ARG A 183 -6.77 4.30 7.19
C ARG A 183 -6.81 4.43 5.67
N SER A 184 -8.00 4.37 5.08
CA SER A 184 -8.17 4.53 3.64
C SER A 184 -7.81 5.95 3.19
N LEU A 185 -8.22 6.98 3.94
CA LEU A 185 -7.76 8.35 3.71
C LEU A 185 -6.24 8.47 3.81
N GLU A 186 -5.64 7.91 4.87
CA GLU A 186 -4.20 7.94 5.09
C GLU A 186 -3.45 7.33 3.89
N ARG A 187 -3.88 6.14 3.45
CA ARG A 187 -3.34 5.49 2.23
C ARG A 187 -3.46 6.36 0.98
N ILE A 188 -4.56 7.09 0.80
CA ILE A 188 -4.74 8.00 -0.35
C ILE A 188 -3.75 9.17 -0.29
N VAL A 189 -3.59 9.78 0.89
CA VAL A 189 -2.68 10.91 1.08
C VAL A 189 -1.22 10.47 0.92
N ASP A 190 -0.87 9.31 1.46
CA ASP A 190 0.46 8.73 1.29
C ASP A 190 0.72 8.39 -0.18
N LEU A 191 -0.26 7.82 -0.90
CA LEU A 191 -0.16 7.56 -2.34
C LEU A 191 0.10 8.85 -3.14
N ILE A 192 -0.62 9.94 -2.85
CA ILE A 192 -0.41 11.24 -3.51
C ILE A 192 1.01 11.76 -3.21
N THR A 193 1.46 11.62 -1.97
CA THR A 193 2.79 12.04 -1.53
C THR A 193 3.88 11.23 -2.23
N ASP A 194 3.70 9.92 -2.36
CA ASP A 194 4.62 9.03 -3.07
C ASP A 194 4.68 9.33 -4.56
N VAL A 195 3.54 9.62 -5.19
CA VAL A 195 3.48 10.06 -6.59
C VAL A 195 4.20 11.40 -6.77
N LEU A 196 4.00 12.35 -5.86
CA LEU A 196 4.68 13.66 -5.92
C LEU A 196 6.19 13.52 -5.74
N ARG A 197 6.62 12.70 -4.77
CA ARG A 197 8.03 12.39 -4.50
C ARG A 197 8.67 11.73 -5.71
N SER A 198 8.06 10.66 -6.22
CA SER A 198 8.57 9.92 -7.39
C SER A 198 8.58 10.78 -8.65
N GLY A 199 7.49 11.48 -8.93
CA GLY A 199 7.37 12.39 -10.07
C GLY A 199 8.35 13.56 -9.99
N GLY A 200 8.59 14.08 -8.79
CA GLY A 200 9.54 15.15 -8.54
C GLY A 200 11.00 14.71 -8.71
N GLN A 201 11.37 13.53 -8.20
CA GLN A 201 12.69 12.94 -8.45
C GLN A 201 12.91 12.69 -9.94
N LEU A 202 11.91 12.16 -10.65
CA LEU A 202 11.97 11.95 -12.10
C LEU A 202 12.11 13.25 -12.87
N ALA A 203 11.34 14.29 -12.52
CA ALA A 203 11.44 15.61 -13.12
C ALA A 203 12.82 16.24 -12.88
N PHE A 204 13.35 16.09 -11.67
CA PHE A 204 14.69 16.54 -11.33
C PHE A 204 15.76 15.79 -12.14
N ILE A 205 15.68 14.46 -12.21
CA ILE A 205 16.61 13.64 -13.00
C ILE A 205 16.52 13.99 -14.48
N ALA A 206 15.32 14.18 -15.03
CA ALA A 206 15.13 14.59 -16.43
C ALA A 206 15.74 15.97 -16.70
N HIS A 207 15.57 16.92 -15.78
CA HIS A 207 16.17 18.24 -15.87
C HIS A 207 17.70 18.20 -15.76
N ALA A 208 18.23 17.44 -14.80
CA ALA A 208 19.67 17.28 -14.60
C ALA A 208 20.33 16.51 -15.76
N SER A 209 19.67 15.47 -16.29
CA SER A 209 20.13 14.71 -17.46
C SER A 209 20.31 15.62 -18.67
N ARG A 210 19.34 16.50 -18.96
CA ARG A 210 19.49 17.48 -20.06
C ARG A 210 20.77 18.32 -19.95
N SER A 211 21.26 18.57 -18.73
CA SER A 211 22.45 19.36 -18.49
C SER A 211 23.76 18.56 -18.54
N THR A 212 23.75 17.23 -18.32
CA THR A 212 24.98 16.49 -17.98
C THR A 212 25.09 15.08 -18.59
N GLY A 213 24.00 14.45 -19.02
CA GLY A 213 24.02 13.05 -19.48
C GLY A 213 22.91 12.72 -20.45
N GLY A 214 23.22 11.96 -21.51
CA GLY A 214 22.26 11.60 -22.56
C GLY A 214 21.00 10.88 -22.05
N PRO A 215 19.96 10.77 -22.90
CA PRO A 215 18.61 10.30 -22.54
C PRO A 215 18.55 8.92 -21.88
N TRP A 216 19.60 8.10 -22.00
CA TRP A 216 19.67 6.76 -21.41
C TRP A 216 19.59 6.74 -19.86
N PHE A 217 20.09 7.76 -19.18
CA PHE A 217 20.02 7.81 -17.71
C PHE A 217 18.57 7.94 -17.21
N VAL A 218 17.76 8.71 -17.93
CA VAL A 218 16.32 8.87 -17.66
C VAL A 218 15.58 7.56 -17.90
N ILE A 219 15.92 6.85 -18.99
CA ILE A 219 15.29 5.56 -19.33
C ILE A 219 15.60 4.52 -18.25
N ILE A 220 16.85 4.41 -17.78
CA ILE A 220 17.25 3.41 -16.77
C ILE A 220 16.58 3.70 -15.41
N SER A 221 16.50 4.97 -15.01
CA SER A 221 15.84 5.36 -13.75
C SER A 221 14.33 5.18 -13.77
N LEU A 222 13.67 5.37 -14.92
CA LEU A 222 12.25 5.06 -15.13
C LEU A 222 11.99 3.55 -15.24
N ALA A 223 12.96 2.78 -15.76
CA ALA A 223 12.79 1.36 -15.98
C ALA A 223 12.52 0.62 -14.66
N HIS A 224 13.18 0.98 -13.56
CA HIS A 224 13.02 0.30 -12.27
C HIS A 224 11.57 0.36 -11.71
N PRO A 225 10.93 1.53 -11.52
CA PRO A 225 9.56 1.57 -11.01
C PRO A 225 8.55 0.95 -11.99
N ILE A 226 8.81 1.01 -13.30
CA ILE A 226 7.96 0.36 -14.30
C ILE A 226 8.11 -1.16 -14.23
N LEU A 227 9.34 -1.67 -14.17
CA LEU A 227 9.66 -3.09 -14.03
C LEU A 227 9.16 -3.66 -12.70
N SER A 228 9.28 -2.91 -11.60
CA SER A 228 8.76 -3.36 -10.30
C SER A 228 7.25 -3.50 -10.32
N THR A 229 6.55 -2.55 -10.97
CA THR A 229 5.10 -2.60 -11.16
C THR A 229 4.70 -3.76 -12.08
N TYR A 230 5.48 -4.02 -13.14
CA TYR A 230 5.23 -5.10 -14.09
C TYR A 230 5.51 -6.50 -13.51
N LEU A 231 6.58 -6.64 -12.73
CA LEU A 231 7.05 -7.91 -12.17
C LEU A 231 6.39 -8.25 -10.84
N ALA A 232 5.76 -7.29 -10.15
CA ALA A 232 4.99 -7.55 -8.95
C ALA A 232 3.59 -8.06 -9.31
N PRO A 233 3.28 -9.35 -9.11
CA PRO A 233 1.90 -9.82 -9.23
C PRO A 233 1.03 -9.07 -8.21
N SER A 234 0.17 -8.18 -8.70
CA SER A 234 -0.83 -7.51 -7.89
C SER A 234 -2.05 -8.42 -7.75
N LEU A 235 -2.22 -9.01 -6.57
CA LEU A 235 -3.50 -9.61 -6.16
C LEU A 235 -4.56 -8.54 -5.90
N TRP A 236 -4.13 -7.30 -5.69
CA TRP A 236 -4.99 -6.18 -5.31
C TRP A 236 -5.71 -5.56 -6.50
N ASP A 237 -5.19 -5.77 -7.70
CA ASP A 237 -5.79 -5.30 -8.96
C ASP A 237 -6.82 -6.29 -9.52
N LYS A 238 -7.04 -7.42 -8.83
CA LYS A 238 -7.98 -8.45 -9.23
C LYS A 238 -8.96 -8.69 -8.10
N VAL A 239 -10.23 -8.84 -8.45
CA VAL A 239 -11.21 -9.40 -7.52
C VAL A 239 -10.81 -10.86 -7.30
N CYS A 240 -10.05 -11.10 -6.23
CA CYS A 240 -9.60 -12.42 -5.85
C CYS A 240 -10.46 -12.92 -4.70
N PHE A 241 -11.08 -14.08 -4.90
CA PHE A 241 -11.83 -14.77 -3.87
C PHE A 241 -10.99 -15.93 -3.37
N GLY A 242 -10.46 -15.78 -2.15
CA GLY A 242 -9.78 -16.86 -1.45
C GLY A 242 -10.75 -17.57 -0.53
N TYR A 243 -10.92 -18.87 -0.73
CA TYR A 243 -11.66 -19.72 0.19
C TYR A 243 -10.79 -20.89 0.63
N VAL A 244 -11.04 -21.39 1.85
CA VAL A 244 -10.34 -22.57 2.34
C VAL A 244 -11.08 -23.79 1.82
N GLY A 245 -10.50 -24.53 0.87
CA GLY A 245 -11.09 -25.77 0.37
C GLY A 245 -10.84 -26.99 1.28
N ASN A 246 -9.90 -26.90 2.22
CA ASN A 246 -9.49 -28.02 3.05
C ASN A 246 -10.41 -28.18 4.30
N PRO A 247 -11.17 -29.29 4.42
CA PRO A 247 -12.11 -29.49 5.53
C PRO A 247 -11.39 -29.65 6.88
N THR A 248 -10.18 -30.21 6.89
CA THR A 248 -9.37 -30.37 8.10
C THR A 248 -8.97 -29.02 8.67
N TYR A 249 -8.56 -28.08 7.81
CA TYR A 249 -8.21 -26.72 8.23
C TYR A 249 -9.43 -25.97 8.78
N GLN A 250 -10.57 -26.04 8.09
CA GLN A 250 -11.80 -25.42 8.56
C GLN A 250 -12.21 -25.95 9.94
N ARG A 251 -12.08 -27.26 10.17
CA ARG A 251 -12.36 -27.89 11.46
C ARG A 251 -11.42 -27.42 12.57
N ILE A 252 -10.13 -27.24 12.28
CA ILE A 252 -9.17 -26.70 13.26
C ILE A 252 -9.50 -25.25 13.60
N GLN A 253 -9.79 -24.44 12.59
CA GLN A 253 -10.12 -23.03 12.79
C GLN A 253 -11.45 -22.86 13.54
N SER A 254 -12.43 -23.75 13.32
CA SER A 254 -13.67 -23.74 14.10
C SER A 254 -13.43 -24.17 15.55
N LEU A 255 -12.57 -25.17 15.82
CA LEU A 255 -12.18 -25.55 17.17
C LEU A 255 -11.42 -24.43 17.90
N GLU A 256 -10.55 -23.70 17.20
CA GLU A 256 -9.85 -22.54 17.77
C GLU A 256 -10.82 -21.43 18.16
N LYS A 257 -11.74 -21.05 17.26
CA LYS A 257 -12.81 -20.09 17.57
C LYS A 257 -13.72 -20.56 18.69
N PHE A 258 -13.99 -21.86 18.77
CA PHE A 258 -14.79 -22.46 19.83
C PHE A 258 -14.08 -22.36 21.19
N ALA A 259 -12.75 -22.49 21.22
CA ALA A 259 -11.93 -22.37 22.43
C ALA A 259 -11.72 -20.92 22.90
N ASP A 260 -11.71 -19.94 21.97
CA ASP A 260 -11.46 -18.52 22.24
C ASP A 260 -12.71 -17.77 22.81
N GLY A 261 -13.90 -18.35 22.66
CA GLY A 261 -15.18 -17.65 22.78
C GLY A 261 -16.04 -17.87 24.03
N THR A 262 -17.27 -17.35 23.91
CA THR A 262 -18.39 -17.28 24.87
C THR A 262 -18.86 -18.61 25.46
N LEU A 263 -18.41 -19.76 24.92
CA LEU A 263 -18.81 -21.10 25.36
C LEU A 263 -17.81 -21.73 26.33
N ARG A 264 -16.87 -20.96 26.87
CA ARG A 264 -15.84 -21.43 27.78
C ARG A 264 -16.40 -22.13 29.03
N GLN A 265 -17.55 -21.67 29.53
CA GLN A 265 -18.22 -22.30 30.68
C GLN A 265 -18.67 -23.72 30.35
N ASP A 266 -19.30 -23.93 29.20
CA ASP A 266 -19.79 -25.24 28.74
C ASP A 266 -18.64 -26.21 28.44
N ILE A 267 -17.51 -25.69 27.93
CA ILE A 267 -16.29 -26.49 27.69
C ILE A 267 -15.71 -27.03 29.00
N ILE A 268 -15.68 -26.19 30.04
CA ILE A 268 -15.16 -26.56 31.36
C ILE A 268 -16.11 -27.53 32.05
N SER A 269 -17.43 -27.25 32.06
CA SER A 269 -18.41 -28.10 32.71
C SER A 269 -18.60 -29.44 32.01
N GLY A 270 -18.45 -29.48 30.69
CA GLY A 270 -18.59 -30.70 29.88
C GLY A 270 -17.33 -31.58 29.79
N GLY A 271 -16.20 -31.15 30.37
CA GLY A 271 -14.94 -31.90 30.27
C GLY A 271 -14.40 -32.02 28.83
N LEU A 272 -14.84 -31.15 27.92
CA LEU A 272 -14.58 -31.26 26.48
C LEU A 272 -13.14 -30.86 26.09
N ALA A 273 -12.40 -30.21 26.99
CA ALA A 273 -11.06 -29.71 26.72
C ALA A 273 -10.09 -30.81 26.22
N GLY A 274 -10.12 -32.00 26.81
CA GLY A 274 -9.26 -33.11 26.40
C GLY A 274 -9.56 -33.58 24.97
N TRP A 275 -10.85 -33.69 24.63
CA TRP A 275 -11.29 -34.06 23.29
C TRP A 275 -10.89 -32.98 22.26
N ILE A 276 -11.16 -31.70 22.53
CA ILE A 276 -10.80 -30.58 21.66
C ILE A 276 -9.29 -30.57 21.36
N ILE A 277 -8.44 -30.74 22.38
CA ILE A 277 -6.98 -30.78 22.20
C ILE A 277 -6.57 -31.99 21.36
N SER A 278 -7.18 -33.15 21.58
CA SER A 278 -6.87 -34.37 20.81
C SER A 278 -7.26 -34.23 19.34
N GLU A 279 -8.42 -33.66 19.06
CA GLU A 279 -8.94 -33.43 17.72
C GLU A 279 -8.13 -32.35 16.99
N TYR A 280 -7.77 -31.28 17.69
CA TYR A 280 -6.88 -30.23 17.17
C TYR A 280 -5.51 -30.80 16.78
N ARG A 281 -4.90 -31.64 17.63
CA ARG A 281 -3.63 -32.32 17.32
C ARG A 281 -3.76 -33.28 16.14
N SER A 282 -4.85 -34.03 16.07
CA SER A 282 -5.14 -34.95 14.96
C SER A 282 -5.26 -34.17 13.65
N GLY A 283 -6.02 -33.08 13.65
CA GLY A 283 -6.14 -32.18 12.52
C GLY A 283 -4.79 -31.63 12.05
N HIS A 284 -3.95 -31.13 12.97
CA HIS A 284 -2.63 -30.60 12.63
C HIS A 284 -1.71 -31.65 11.99
N ARG A 285 -1.74 -32.89 12.49
CA ARG A 285 -0.99 -33.99 11.86
C ARG A 285 -1.50 -34.29 10.45
N ASN A 286 -2.81 -34.24 10.25
CA ASN A 286 -3.44 -34.48 8.94
C ASN A 286 -3.19 -33.35 7.93
N LEU A 287 -2.96 -32.12 8.39
CA LEU A 287 -2.55 -31.00 7.53
C LEU A 287 -1.10 -31.13 7.02
N GLY A 288 -0.25 -31.84 7.76
CA GLY A 288 1.14 -32.05 7.38
C GLY A 288 1.90 -30.72 7.18
N ASN A 289 2.70 -30.64 6.11
CA ASN A 289 3.52 -29.48 5.78
C ASN A 289 2.82 -28.48 4.85
N LEU A 290 1.48 -28.48 4.78
CA LEU A 290 0.76 -27.51 3.96
C LEU A 290 0.94 -26.10 4.54
N ASN A 291 1.24 -25.14 3.67
CA ASN A 291 1.35 -23.75 4.11
C ASN A 291 -0.03 -23.22 4.50
N THR A 292 -0.15 -22.78 5.75
CA THR A 292 -1.36 -22.19 6.34
C THR A 292 -1.35 -20.66 6.33
N GLU A 293 -0.23 -20.04 5.94
CA GLU A 293 -0.09 -18.58 5.86
C GLU A 293 -1.17 -17.97 4.96
N HIS A 294 -1.46 -16.69 5.17
CA HIS A 294 -2.42 -15.96 4.35
C HIS A 294 -2.01 -15.99 2.86
N PRO A 295 -2.94 -16.17 1.91
CA PRO A 295 -2.60 -16.35 0.50
C PRO A 295 -1.77 -15.21 -0.10
N SER A 296 -1.92 -13.98 0.40
CA SER A 296 -1.09 -12.85 -0.03
C SER A 296 0.39 -13.02 0.31
N GLN A 297 0.71 -13.60 1.47
CA GLN A 297 2.08 -13.88 1.89
C GLN A 297 2.65 -15.05 1.10
N GLN A 298 1.87 -16.11 0.88
CA GLN A 298 2.30 -17.25 0.07
C GLN A 298 2.65 -16.84 -1.36
N LEU A 299 1.86 -15.94 -1.96
CA LEU A 299 2.12 -15.47 -3.32
C LEU A 299 3.34 -14.54 -3.42
N TYR A 300 3.59 -13.74 -2.38
CA TYR A 300 4.81 -12.95 -2.27
C TYR A 300 6.05 -13.84 -2.10
N ASN A 301 5.92 -14.90 -1.30
CA ASN A 301 6.98 -15.86 -1.03
C ASN A 301 7.25 -16.82 -2.20
N GLY A 302 6.25 -17.13 -3.02
CA GLY A 302 6.34 -18.02 -4.18
C GLY A 302 6.85 -17.39 -5.48
N ARG A 303 7.41 -16.18 -5.44
CA ARG A 303 7.97 -15.53 -6.64
C ARG A 303 9.20 -16.30 -7.15
N PRO A 304 9.32 -16.52 -8.48
CA PRO A 304 10.48 -17.21 -9.03
C PRO A 304 11.77 -16.44 -8.74
N LEU A 305 12.83 -17.14 -8.36
CA LEU A 305 14.12 -16.58 -7.95
C LEU A 305 14.65 -15.51 -8.91
N VAL A 306 14.49 -15.75 -10.22
CA VAL A 306 14.93 -14.83 -11.29
C VAL A 306 14.26 -13.47 -11.18
N THR A 307 12.97 -13.41 -10.84
CA THR A 307 12.27 -12.12 -10.68
C THR A 307 12.75 -11.35 -9.45
N ARG A 308 13.15 -12.06 -8.38
CA ARG A 308 13.77 -11.42 -7.21
C ARG A 308 15.16 -10.90 -7.54
N MET A 309 15.99 -11.71 -8.18
CA MET A 309 17.32 -11.30 -8.61
C MET A 309 17.28 -10.13 -9.60
N LEU A 310 16.33 -10.10 -10.54
CA LEU A 310 16.16 -8.97 -11.45
C LEU A 310 15.73 -7.71 -10.71
N LEU A 311 14.78 -7.82 -9.77
CA LEU A 311 14.34 -6.68 -8.96
C LEU A 311 15.50 -6.11 -8.13
N GLU A 312 16.25 -6.96 -7.43
CA GLU A 312 17.43 -6.59 -6.64
C GLU A 312 18.55 -6.02 -7.53
N ALA A 313 18.86 -6.65 -8.67
CA ALA A 313 19.90 -6.18 -9.59
C ALA A 313 19.59 -4.79 -10.16
N THR A 314 18.32 -4.50 -10.45
CA THR A 314 17.91 -3.16 -10.91
C THR A 314 18.04 -2.08 -9.83
N GLU A 315 18.00 -2.44 -8.55
CA GLU A 315 18.23 -1.52 -7.42
C GLU A 315 19.70 -1.07 -7.34
N PHE A 316 20.65 -1.95 -7.71
CA PHE A 316 22.09 -1.65 -7.67
C PHE A 316 22.65 -0.98 -8.95
N ALA A 317 21.95 -1.09 -10.08
CA ALA A 317 22.39 -0.55 -11.37
C ALA A 317 22.69 0.97 -11.42
N PRO A 318 21.93 1.87 -10.77
CA PRO A 318 22.22 3.31 -10.87
C PRO A 318 23.51 3.73 -10.14
N MET A 319 23.98 2.95 -9.15
CA MET A 319 25.21 3.27 -8.42
C MET A 319 26.48 2.93 -9.21
N THR A 320 26.47 1.87 -10.02
CA THR A 320 27.65 1.42 -10.78
C THR A 320 27.91 2.25 -12.04
N HIS A 321 26.87 2.82 -12.66
CA HIS A 321 27.06 3.71 -13.81
C HIS A 321 27.73 5.04 -13.41
N ARG A 322 27.49 5.54 -12.19
CA ARG A 322 28.08 6.81 -11.71
C ARG A 322 29.58 6.69 -11.44
N SER A 323 30.09 5.51 -11.06
CA SER A 323 31.53 5.28 -10.88
C SER A 323 32.26 5.13 -12.23
N SER A 324 31.66 4.44 -13.20
CA SER A 324 32.28 4.18 -14.50
C SER A 324 32.37 5.41 -15.42
N VAL A 325 31.40 6.33 -15.35
CA VAL A 325 31.48 7.60 -16.11
C VAL A 325 32.54 8.53 -15.51
N ARG A 326 32.76 8.46 -14.19
CA ARG A 326 33.77 9.27 -13.50
C ARG A 326 35.20 8.81 -13.78
N SER A 327 35.41 7.52 -14.09
CA SER A 327 36.72 7.00 -14.50
C SER A 327 37.07 7.21 -15.97
N MET A 328 36.11 7.60 -16.82
CA MET A 328 36.36 7.95 -18.22
C MET A 328 36.61 9.45 -18.44
N LEU A 329 36.31 10.30 -17.44
CA LEU A 329 36.49 11.75 -17.48
C LEU A 329 37.72 12.24 -16.69
N LEU A 330 38.50 11.31 -16.11
CA LEU A 330 39.82 11.55 -15.52
C LEU A 330 40.90 10.95 -16.43
#